data_AF-A0A0S8AGP5-F1
#
_entry.id   AF-A0A0S8AGP5-F1
#
_cell.length_a   1.000
_cell.length_b   1.000
_cell.length_c   1.000
_cell.angle_alpha   90.00
_cell.angle_beta   90.00
_cell.angle_gamma   90.00
#
_symmetry.space_group_name_H-M   'P 1'
#
loop_
_entity.id
_entity.type
_entity.pdbx_description
1 polymer ?
#
loop_
_entity_poly.entity_id
_entity_poly.type
_entity_poly.pdbx_seq_one_letter_code
_entity_poly.pdbx_strand_id
1 'polypeptide(L)'
;MESGTNIKFAEGINRLKKPILPLVKMAEFLYLTGPCKTMAEVLDQLTKPLALEGLHYENPQQILQPYESLMREFEVLKGEKRLATSIPFIVSEKQEPLARRQSLGCWIRQQILDRELEEINSMLCGPCGCVLCCTGPDSKFDSLSGFKGNMKQEYFEIPLADSEVNLFVLARVDSGESRAHTAKSSPSLQVNHIAFYKHEMALYHWQNGWSLILPKGATCPQLSEETNRCMIYAKRPKVCRKPQIFPYVLEKTDDMAKRNDGVRIPVYMARNKMLAVWDCPYVRELQDEIGAYAEMSGLEPIFKKSKT
;
A
#
# COMPACT_ATOMS: atom_id res chain seq x y z
N MET A 1 15.28 19.36 -22.51
CA MET A 1 14.00 18.60 -22.53
C MET A 1 13.46 18.31 -21.13
N GLU A 2 13.97 18.96 -20.07
CA GLU A 2 13.58 18.72 -18.66
C GLU A 2 12.30 19.45 -18.20
N SER A 3 11.73 20.32 -19.03
CA SER A 3 10.61 21.19 -18.63
C SER A 3 9.23 20.56 -18.73
N GLY A 4 9.02 19.56 -19.59
CA GLY A 4 7.70 18.94 -19.81
C GLY A 4 7.32 17.88 -18.78
N THR A 5 8.25 16.98 -18.45
CA THR A 5 8.04 15.87 -17.51
C THR A 5 7.80 16.37 -16.08
N ASN A 6 8.54 17.42 -15.67
CA ASN A 6 8.38 18.04 -14.35
C ASN A 6 7.00 18.68 -14.14
N ILE A 7 6.36 19.20 -15.18
CA ILE A 7 5.02 19.80 -15.07
C ILE A 7 3.95 18.72 -14.90
N LYS A 8 4.06 17.60 -15.65
CA LYS A 8 3.09 16.49 -15.62
C LYS A 8 2.94 15.87 -14.23
N PHE A 9 4.03 15.73 -13.49
CA PHE A 9 4.04 15.08 -12.17
C PHE A 9 4.35 16.03 -11.01
N ALA A 10 4.27 17.35 -11.23
CA ALA A 10 4.74 18.36 -10.29
C ALA A 10 4.25 18.14 -8.84
N GLU A 11 2.96 17.84 -8.67
CA GLU A 11 2.37 17.61 -7.34
C GLU A 11 2.98 16.39 -6.64
N GLY A 12 3.07 15.25 -7.33
CA GLY A 12 3.64 14.04 -6.76
C GLY A 12 5.15 14.13 -6.53
N ILE A 13 5.90 14.79 -7.43
CA ILE A 13 7.34 15.07 -7.24
C ILE A 13 7.55 15.96 -6.01
N ASN A 14 6.72 16.99 -5.82
CA ASN A 14 6.81 17.86 -4.65
C ASN A 14 6.59 17.09 -3.34
N ARG A 15 5.75 16.05 -3.35
CA ARG A 15 5.58 15.16 -2.19
C ARG A 15 6.75 14.20 -2.01
N LEU A 16 7.29 13.62 -3.09
CA LEU A 16 8.51 12.79 -3.04
C LEU A 16 9.72 13.55 -2.48
N LYS A 17 9.80 14.87 -2.68
CA LYS A 17 10.86 15.72 -2.12
C LYS A 17 10.72 16.01 -0.62
N LYS A 18 9.64 15.58 0.03
CA LYS A 18 9.34 15.87 1.44
C LYS A 18 8.86 14.61 2.18
N PRO A 19 9.70 13.56 2.26
CA PRO A 19 9.32 12.31 2.93
C PRO A 19 8.96 12.56 4.41
N ILE A 20 8.00 11.83 4.95
CA ILE A 20 7.56 12.00 6.34
C ILE A 20 8.52 11.37 7.35
N LEU A 21 9.24 10.30 6.95
CA LEU A 21 9.99 9.48 7.90
C LEU A 21 11.11 10.21 8.66
N PRO A 22 11.85 11.17 8.07
CA PRO A 22 12.78 12.01 8.83
C PRO A 22 12.10 12.75 9.99
N LEU A 23 10.93 13.35 9.78
CA LEU A 23 10.16 14.00 10.84
C LEU A 23 9.69 13.01 11.90
N VAL A 24 9.24 11.81 11.50
CA VAL A 24 8.81 10.76 12.45
C VAL A 24 9.99 10.30 13.31
N LYS A 25 11.16 10.07 12.71
CA LYS A 25 12.39 9.69 13.44
C LYS A 25 12.81 10.78 14.43
N MET A 26 12.75 12.05 14.02
CA MET A 26 13.02 13.17 14.91
C MET A 26 12.01 13.23 16.06
N ALA A 27 10.70 13.08 15.78
CA ALA A 27 9.68 13.07 16.82
C ALA A 27 9.86 11.88 17.79
N GLU A 28 10.20 10.68 17.29
CA GLU A 28 10.58 9.54 18.14
C GLU A 28 11.79 9.87 19.02
N PHE A 29 12.82 10.50 18.45
CA PHE A 29 14.01 10.89 19.20
C PHE A 29 13.67 11.87 20.32
N LEU A 30 12.96 12.96 20.01
CA LEU A 30 12.49 13.94 20.98
C LEU A 30 11.61 13.30 22.06
N TYR A 31 10.73 12.39 21.66
CA TYR A 31 9.92 11.63 22.60
C TYR A 31 10.80 10.83 23.58
N LEU A 32 11.80 10.10 23.09
CA LEU A 32 12.62 9.21 23.92
C LEU A 32 13.61 9.95 24.80
N THR A 33 14.21 11.04 24.31
CA THR A 33 15.26 11.78 25.04
C THR A 33 14.73 12.98 25.80
N GLY A 34 13.56 13.50 25.41
CA GLY A 34 12.94 14.67 26.03
C GLY A 34 12.07 14.34 27.25
N PRO A 35 11.61 15.39 27.96
CA PRO A 35 10.77 15.26 29.16
C PRO A 35 9.32 14.88 28.84
N CYS A 36 8.93 14.82 27.56
CA CYS A 36 7.56 14.51 27.14
C CYS A 36 7.13 13.11 27.61
N LYS A 37 5.90 13.00 28.09
CA LYS A 37 5.25 11.73 28.44
C LYS A 37 4.47 11.15 27.28
N THR A 38 3.92 11.99 26.41
CA THR A 38 3.08 11.54 25.29
C THR A 38 3.62 12.02 23.96
N MET A 39 3.19 11.39 22.87
CA MET A 39 3.50 11.88 21.52
C MET A 39 2.78 13.19 21.22
N ALA A 40 1.59 13.40 21.78
CA ALA A 40 0.87 14.67 21.66
C ALA A 40 1.71 15.85 22.18
N GLU A 41 2.31 15.71 23.37
CA GLU A 41 3.22 16.72 23.94
C GLU A 41 4.44 16.99 23.05
N VAL A 42 4.95 15.98 22.34
CA VAL A 42 6.03 16.18 21.37
C VAL A 42 5.54 17.00 20.19
N LEU A 43 4.38 16.66 19.62
CA LEU A 43 3.82 17.38 18.47
C LEU A 43 3.49 18.84 18.83
N ASP A 44 3.00 19.11 20.04
CA ASP A 44 2.71 20.46 20.53
C ASP A 44 3.96 21.34 20.66
N GLN A 45 5.15 20.75 20.76
CA GLN A 45 6.42 21.48 20.77
C GLN A 45 6.97 21.77 19.37
N LEU A 46 6.47 21.09 18.33
CA LEU A 46 6.95 21.22 16.94
C LEU A 46 6.25 22.36 16.17
N THR A 47 6.24 23.55 16.77
CA THR A 47 5.53 24.73 16.23
C THR A 47 6.35 25.59 15.25
N LYS A 48 7.66 25.37 15.16
CA LYS A 48 8.57 26.15 14.32
C LYS A 48 8.99 25.36 13.08
N PRO A 49 9.33 26.06 11.97
CA PRO A 49 9.96 25.43 10.82
C PRO A 49 11.22 24.67 11.21
N LEU A 50 11.46 23.55 10.53
CA LEU A 50 12.54 22.63 10.84
C LEU A 50 13.31 22.23 9.58
N ALA A 51 14.63 22.25 9.67
CA ALA A 51 15.52 21.69 8.66
C ALA A 51 16.14 20.36 9.13
N LEU A 52 16.05 19.31 8.30
CA LEU A 52 16.64 17.99 8.54
C LEU A 52 17.38 17.53 7.28
N GLU A 53 18.71 17.42 7.33
CA GLU A 53 19.51 16.81 6.24
C GLU A 53 19.17 17.32 4.83
N GLY A 54 18.99 18.64 4.67
CA GLY A 54 18.62 19.28 3.40
C GLY A 54 17.12 19.33 3.09
N LEU A 55 16.27 18.75 3.95
CA LEU A 55 14.82 18.88 3.93
C LEU A 55 14.38 20.06 4.78
N HIS A 56 13.36 20.78 4.33
CA HIS A 56 12.76 21.89 5.06
C HIS A 56 11.25 21.68 5.23
N TYR A 57 10.80 21.72 6.47
CA TYR A 57 9.41 21.52 6.87
C TYR A 57 8.91 22.77 7.56
N GLU A 58 8.02 23.53 6.89
CA GLU A 58 7.49 24.78 7.43
C GLU A 58 6.61 24.57 8.66
N ASN A 59 5.73 23.57 8.61
CA ASN A 59 4.74 23.29 9.66
C ASN A 59 4.80 21.82 10.11
N PRO A 60 5.86 21.39 10.82
CA PRO A 60 6.07 19.98 11.14
C PRO A 60 4.93 19.37 11.98
N GLN A 61 4.34 20.14 12.92
CA GLN A 61 3.16 19.69 13.66
C GLN A 61 1.99 19.32 12.74
N GLN A 62 1.63 20.21 11.80
CA GLN A 62 0.52 19.98 10.87
C GLN A 62 0.80 18.80 9.94
N ILE A 63 2.06 18.63 9.53
CA ILE A 63 2.50 17.54 8.66
C ILE A 63 2.42 16.18 9.38
N LEU A 64 2.73 16.14 10.68
CA LEU A 64 2.70 14.92 11.49
C LEU A 64 1.31 14.59 12.05
N GLN A 65 0.40 15.56 12.14
CA GLN A 65 -0.93 15.39 12.73
C GLN A 65 -1.74 14.21 12.13
N PRO A 66 -1.74 13.97 10.81
CA PRO A 66 -2.41 12.80 10.22
C PRO A 66 -1.83 11.45 10.69
N TYR A 67 -0.62 11.42 11.24
CA TYR A 67 0.09 10.22 11.66
C TYR A 67 0.15 10.05 13.18
N GLU A 68 -0.40 11.00 13.94
CA GLU A 68 -0.35 11.01 15.42
C GLU A 68 -0.83 9.67 16.02
N SER A 69 -1.97 9.15 15.56
CA SER A 69 -2.54 7.91 16.09
C SER A 69 -1.61 6.70 15.92
N LEU A 70 -0.81 6.67 14.85
CA LEU A 70 0.21 5.64 14.61
C LEU A 70 1.44 5.88 15.49
N MET A 71 1.87 7.14 15.60
CA MET A 71 3.03 7.51 16.40
C MET A 71 2.82 7.29 17.90
N ARG A 72 1.59 7.43 18.41
CA ARG A 72 1.21 7.11 19.80
C ARG A 72 1.55 5.68 20.22
N GLU A 73 1.80 4.76 19.28
CA GLU A 73 2.31 3.44 19.64
C GLU A 73 3.72 3.49 20.28
N PHE A 74 4.53 4.53 20.02
CA PHE A 74 5.81 4.75 20.72
C PHE A 74 5.65 4.96 22.23
N GLU A 75 4.46 5.34 22.71
CA GLU A 75 4.19 5.57 24.14
C GLU A 75 4.44 4.31 24.99
N VAL A 76 4.37 3.14 24.35
CA VAL A 76 4.71 1.84 24.91
C VAL A 76 6.16 1.75 25.42
N LEU A 77 7.08 2.56 24.89
CA LEU A 77 8.50 2.55 25.26
C LEU A 77 8.78 3.23 26.60
N LYS A 78 7.97 4.21 27.01
CA LYS A 78 8.04 4.82 28.36
C LYS A 78 7.04 4.23 29.34
N GLY A 79 6.22 3.27 28.91
CA GLY A 79 5.24 2.59 29.78
C GLY A 79 3.89 3.30 29.90
N GLU A 80 3.67 4.37 29.14
CA GLU A 80 2.40 5.13 29.14
C GLU A 80 1.26 4.39 28.42
N LYS A 81 1.62 3.39 27.61
CA LYS A 81 0.67 2.55 26.86
C LYS A 81 1.08 1.07 26.90
N ARG A 82 0.09 0.17 26.84
CA ARG A 82 0.33 -1.26 26.65
C ARG A 82 0.50 -1.59 25.17
N LEU A 83 1.42 -2.50 24.86
CA LEU A 83 1.63 -2.96 23.48
C LEU A 83 0.33 -3.54 22.92
N ALA A 84 -0.13 -3.01 21.79
CA ALA A 84 -1.33 -3.51 21.13
C ALA A 84 -1.18 -5.00 20.75
N THR A 85 -2.26 -5.76 20.88
CA THR A 85 -2.25 -7.20 20.58
C THR A 85 -2.08 -7.50 19.09
N SER A 86 -2.35 -6.53 18.24
CA SER A 86 -2.21 -6.59 16.79
C SER A 86 -0.77 -6.45 16.30
N ILE A 87 0.19 -6.08 17.14
CA ILE A 87 1.59 -5.90 16.71
C ILE A 87 2.22 -7.29 16.50
N PRO A 88 2.74 -7.58 15.29
CA PRO A 88 3.33 -8.87 14.97
C PRO A 88 4.66 -9.11 15.71
N PHE A 89 5.11 -10.36 15.70
CA PHE A 89 6.47 -10.68 16.10
C PHE A 89 7.42 -10.33 14.95
N ILE A 90 8.49 -9.58 15.22
CA ILE A 90 9.37 -9.07 14.17
C ILE A 90 10.78 -9.64 14.35
N VAL A 91 11.32 -10.21 13.28
CA VAL A 91 12.67 -10.78 13.21
C VAL A 91 13.53 -10.02 12.19
N SER A 92 14.85 -10.14 12.33
CA SER A 92 15.83 -9.67 11.35
C SER A 92 15.87 -10.58 10.11
N GLU A 93 16.64 -10.20 9.09
CA GLU A 93 16.89 -11.06 7.92
C GLU A 93 17.60 -12.38 8.27
N LYS A 94 18.27 -12.44 9.43
CA LYS A 94 18.88 -13.66 9.98
C LYS A 94 17.91 -14.51 10.81
N GLN A 95 16.62 -14.16 10.81
CA GLN A 95 15.56 -14.76 11.63
C GLN A 95 15.75 -14.59 13.15
N GLU A 96 16.52 -13.60 13.57
CA GLU A 96 16.72 -13.30 14.99
C GLU A 96 15.66 -12.29 15.48
N PRO A 97 15.06 -12.46 16.67
CA PRO A 97 14.12 -11.50 17.22
C PRO A 97 14.73 -10.09 17.33
N LEU A 98 14.01 -9.09 16.81
CA LEU A 98 14.44 -7.70 16.98
C LEU A 98 14.11 -7.17 18.38
N ALA A 99 14.96 -6.26 18.86
CA ALA A 99 14.72 -5.56 20.13
C ALA A 99 13.41 -4.78 20.06
N ARG A 100 12.70 -4.70 21.20
CA ARG A 100 11.35 -4.10 21.30
C ARG A 100 11.21 -2.76 20.58
N ARG A 101 12.18 -1.85 20.77
CA ARG A 101 12.20 -0.54 20.11
C ARG A 101 12.30 -0.65 18.59
N GLN A 102 13.21 -1.48 18.09
CA GLN A 102 13.41 -1.67 16.65
C GLN A 102 12.18 -2.30 16.00
N SER A 103 11.60 -3.33 16.62
CA SER A 103 10.36 -3.96 16.17
C SER A 103 9.21 -2.95 16.07
N LEU A 104 9.00 -2.16 17.13
CA LEU A 104 7.98 -1.12 17.15
C LEU A 104 8.22 -0.05 16.08
N GLY A 105 9.47 0.38 15.94
CA GLY A 105 9.88 1.33 14.89
C GLY A 105 9.63 0.80 13.48
N CYS A 106 9.91 -0.47 13.19
CA CYS A 106 9.56 -1.09 11.91
C CYS A 106 8.05 -1.10 11.66
N TRP A 107 7.27 -1.48 12.68
CA TRP A 107 5.81 -1.53 12.59
C TRP A 107 5.21 -0.15 12.30
N ILE A 108 5.58 0.86 13.07
CA ILE A 108 5.06 2.23 12.88
C ILE A 108 5.47 2.79 11.52
N ARG A 109 6.74 2.59 11.11
CA ARG A 109 7.22 3.02 9.78
C ARG A 109 6.44 2.37 8.64
N GLN A 110 6.18 1.06 8.72
CA GLN A 110 5.36 0.36 7.73
C GLN A 110 3.98 1.01 7.59
N GLN A 111 3.29 1.28 8.71
CA GLN A 111 1.94 1.86 8.70
C GLN A 111 1.92 3.31 8.19
N ILE A 112 2.91 4.11 8.57
CA ILE A 112 3.03 5.50 8.13
C ILE A 112 3.29 5.56 6.62
N LEU A 113 4.26 4.78 6.12
CA LEU A 113 4.56 4.72 4.70
C LEU A 113 3.40 4.15 3.88
N ASP A 114 2.62 3.20 4.42
CA ASP A 114 1.44 2.68 3.73
C ASP A 114 0.46 3.82 3.40
N ARG A 115 0.24 4.74 4.35
CA ARG A 115 -0.61 5.93 4.17
C ARG A 115 0.03 6.97 3.26
N GLU A 116 1.30 7.30 3.49
CA GLU A 116 2.00 8.34 2.72
C GLU A 116 2.13 7.95 1.23
N LEU A 117 2.60 6.74 0.97
CA LEU A 117 2.80 6.26 -0.39
C LEU A 117 1.47 6.10 -1.12
N GLU A 118 0.38 5.74 -0.44
CA GLU A 118 -0.97 5.75 -1.02
C GLU A 118 -1.35 7.14 -1.58
N GLU A 119 -1.05 8.23 -0.87
CA GLU A 119 -1.28 9.60 -1.34
C GLU A 119 -0.36 9.97 -2.50
N ILE A 120 0.94 9.67 -2.40
CA ILE A 120 1.91 9.99 -3.45
C ILE A 120 1.56 9.24 -4.74
N ASN A 121 1.29 7.94 -4.64
CA ASN A 121 0.83 7.10 -5.74
C ASN A 121 -0.41 7.68 -6.40
N SER A 122 -1.31 8.24 -5.59
CA SER A 122 -2.54 8.85 -6.07
C SER A 122 -2.27 10.03 -7.02
N MET A 123 -1.29 10.86 -6.66
CA MET A 123 -0.89 12.03 -7.45
C MET A 123 -0.08 11.64 -8.68
N LEU A 124 0.79 10.64 -8.58
CA LEU A 124 1.66 10.19 -9.67
C LEU A 124 0.94 9.35 -10.74
N CYS A 125 -0.08 8.58 -10.33
CA CYS A 125 -0.80 7.71 -11.24
C CYS A 125 -1.78 8.50 -12.15
N GLY A 126 -2.45 9.51 -11.62
CA GLY A 126 -3.48 10.28 -12.34
C GLY A 126 -3.04 10.85 -13.71
N PRO A 127 -1.83 11.42 -13.85
CA PRO A 127 -1.31 11.91 -15.13
C PRO A 127 -0.91 10.82 -16.13
N CYS A 128 -0.78 9.56 -15.70
CA CYS A 128 -0.34 8.48 -16.59
C CYS A 128 -1.46 7.93 -17.48
N GLY A 129 -2.73 8.13 -17.12
CA GLY A 129 -3.86 7.47 -17.81
C GLY A 129 -3.74 5.94 -17.82
N CYS A 130 -2.98 5.37 -16.90
CA CYS A 130 -2.73 3.93 -16.82
C CYS A 130 -3.94 3.24 -16.21
N VAL A 131 -4.46 2.23 -16.90
CA VAL A 131 -5.66 1.49 -16.48
C VAL A 131 -5.39 0.01 -16.25
N LEU A 132 -4.11 -0.40 -16.22
CA LEU A 132 -3.69 -1.80 -16.10
C LEU A 132 -4.24 -2.51 -14.83
N CYS A 133 -4.48 -1.78 -13.74
CA CYS A 133 -5.07 -2.32 -12.52
C CYS A 133 -6.62 -2.32 -12.53
N CYS A 134 -7.22 -1.75 -13.58
CA CYS A 134 -8.65 -1.54 -13.74
C CYS A 134 -9.24 -2.37 -14.88
N THR A 135 -8.47 -3.24 -15.51
CA THR A 135 -8.90 -4.06 -16.64
C THR A 135 -8.59 -5.53 -16.39
N GLY A 136 -9.45 -6.41 -16.93
CA GLY A 136 -9.14 -7.82 -17.01
C GLY A 136 -8.07 -8.11 -18.07
N PRO A 137 -7.57 -9.36 -18.14
CA PRO A 137 -6.56 -9.73 -19.13
C PRO A 137 -7.06 -9.53 -20.57
N ASP A 138 -6.16 -9.25 -21.50
CA ASP A 138 -6.46 -9.07 -22.93
C ASP A 138 -7.55 -8.01 -23.21
N SER A 139 -7.55 -6.93 -22.43
CA SER A 139 -8.45 -5.79 -22.60
C SER A 139 -8.03 -4.87 -23.76
N LYS A 140 -8.94 -3.99 -24.20
CA LYS A 140 -8.63 -2.95 -25.20
C LYS A 140 -7.40 -2.10 -24.84
N PHE A 141 -7.11 -1.97 -23.55
CA PHE A 141 -6.03 -1.14 -23.02
C PHE A 141 -4.66 -1.84 -22.97
N ASP A 142 -4.60 -3.17 -23.07
CA ASP A 142 -3.32 -3.88 -23.07
C ASP A 142 -2.51 -3.56 -24.34
N SER A 143 -3.19 -3.34 -25.47
CA SER A 143 -2.58 -2.86 -26.71
C SER A 143 -1.89 -1.49 -26.58
N LEU A 144 -2.45 -0.60 -25.75
CA LEU A 144 -1.92 0.74 -25.48
C LEU A 144 -0.73 0.73 -24.51
N SER A 145 -0.57 -0.35 -23.74
CA SER A 145 0.54 -0.51 -22.80
C SER A 145 1.86 -0.92 -23.45
N GLY A 146 1.84 -1.22 -24.76
CA GLY A 146 2.99 -1.75 -25.51
C GLY A 146 3.24 -3.25 -25.28
N PHE A 147 2.39 -3.93 -24.52
CA PHE A 147 2.43 -5.39 -24.35
C PHE A 147 1.88 -6.08 -25.61
N LYS A 148 2.71 -6.91 -26.27
CA LYS A 148 2.38 -7.59 -27.53
C LYS A 148 2.06 -9.09 -27.37
N GLY A 149 1.82 -9.57 -26.15
CA GLY A 149 1.52 -10.98 -25.87
C GLY A 149 0.09 -11.18 -25.36
N ASN A 150 -0.38 -12.43 -25.34
CA ASN A 150 -1.58 -12.81 -24.61
C ASN A 150 -1.23 -13.05 -23.14
N MET A 151 -2.04 -12.53 -22.22
CA MET A 151 -1.85 -12.79 -20.79
C MET A 151 -2.23 -14.24 -20.47
N LYS A 152 -1.42 -14.93 -19.64
CA LYS A 152 -1.72 -16.31 -19.21
C LYS A 152 -2.88 -16.37 -18.20
N GLN A 153 -3.18 -15.25 -17.54
CA GLN A 153 -4.24 -15.15 -16.56
C GLN A 153 -5.60 -15.17 -17.26
N GLU A 154 -6.56 -15.91 -16.69
CA GLU A 154 -7.94 -15.96 -17.19
C GLU A 154 -8.82 -14.83 -16.63
N TYR A 155 -8.42 -14.25 -15.50
CA TYR A 155 -9.11 -13.13 -14.86
C TYR A 155 -8.14 -12.33 -13.99
N PHE A 156 -8.57 -11.13 -13.60
CA PHE A 156 -7.96 -10.35 -12.53
C PHE A 156 -8.91 -10.28 -11.34
N GLU A 157 -8.38 -10.43 -10.13
CA GLU A 157 -9.14 -10.40 -8.88
C GLU A 157 -8.82 -9.12 -8.10
N ILE A 158 -9.86 -8.41 -7.69
CA ILE A 158 -9.76 -7.26 -6.79
C ILE A 158 -10.46 -7.65 -5.48
N PRO A 159 -9.72 -8.07 -4.44
CA PRO A 159 -10.29 -8.32 -3.13
C PRO A 159 -10.96 -7.06 -2.56
N LEU A 160 -12.14 -7.23 -1.96
CA LEU A 160 -12.97 -6.17 -1.41
C LEU A 160 -13.24 -6.43 0.08
N ALA A 161 -13.20 -5.38 0.88
CA ALA A 161 -13.82 -5.40 2.20
C ALA A 161 -15.35 -5.40 2.07
N ASP A 162 -16.07 -5.86 3.10
CA ASP A 162 -17.55 -5.89 3.10
C ASP A 162 -18.16 -4.51 2.79
N SER A 163 -17.56 -3.44 3.30
CA SER A 163 -17.99 -2.05 3.04
C SER A 163 -17.70 -1.58 1.61
N GLU A 164 -16.78 -2.23 0.90
CA GLU A 164 -16.35 -1.87 -0.46
C GLU A 164 -17.20 -2.56 -1.54
N VAL A 165 -17.95 -3.62 -1.20
CA VAL A 165 -18.85 -4.34 -2.13
C VAL A 165 -19.86 -3.39 -2.77
N ASN A 166 -20.40 -2.44 -2.00
CA ASN A 166 -21.40 -1.48 -2.46
C ASN A 166 -20.83 -0.39 -3.39
N LEU A 167 -19.51 -0.36 -3.61
CA LEU A 167 -18.89 0.52 -4.60
C LEU A 167 -19.17 0.06 -6.04
N PHE A 168 -19.65 -1.16 -6.24
CA PHE A 168 -19.86 -1.75 -7.57
C PHE A 168 -21.32 -2.20 -7.72
N VAL A 169 -21.99 -1.70 -8.76
CA VAL A 169 -23.36 -2.09 -9.11
C VAL A 169 -23.30 -3.28 -10.07
N LEU A 170 -22.99 -4.46 -9.53
CA LEU A 170 -22.79 -5.70 -10.29
C LEU A 170 -23.56 -6.85 -9.66
N ALA A 171 -23.77 -7.93 -10.43
CA ALA A 171 -24.32 -9.17 -9.92
C ALA A 171 -23.46 -9.71 -8.77
N ARG A 172 -24.12 -10.25 -7.74
CA ARG A 172 -23.48 -10.84 -6.56
C ARG A 172 -23.72 -12.35 -6.56
N VAL A 173 -22.63 -13.11 -6.58
CA VAL A 173 -22.65 -14.56 -6.40
C VAL A 173 -22.26 -14.85 -4.96
N ASP A 174 -23.28 -15.17 -4.18
CA ASP A 174 -23.15 -15.49 -2.76
C ASP A 174 -23.95 -16.75 -2.45
N SER A 175 -23.31 -17.90 -2.65
CA SER A 175 -23.89 -19.22 -2.39
C SER A 175 -23.02 -20.01 -1.43
N GLY A 176 -23.57 -21.09 -0.86
CA GLY A 176 -22.76 -22.02 -0.05
C GLY A 176 -21.57 -22.58 -0.83
N GLU A 177 -21.73 -22.79 -2.14
CA GLU A 177 -20.67 -23.28 -3.01
C GLU A 177 -19.57 -22.23 -3.23
N SER A 178 -19.92 -20.97 -3.50
CA SER A 178 -18.92 -19.92 -3.67
C SER A 178 -18.12 -19.69 -2.38
N ARG A 179 -18.78 -19.73 -1.22
CA ARG A 179 -18.13 -19.60 0.10
C ARG A 179 -17.24 -20.79 0.47
N ALA A 180 -17.40 -21.94 -0.19
CA ALA A 180 -16.52 -23.10 -0.03
C ALA A 180 -15.29 -23.05 -0.95
N HIS A 181 -15.23 -22.09 -1.87
CA HIS A 181 -14.13 -21.93 -2.83
C HIS A 181 -13.35 -20.62 -2.58
N THR A 182 -12.13 -20.59 -3.09
CA THR A 182 -11.40 -19.36 -3.38
C THR A 182 -11.36 -19.15 -4.89
N ALA A 183 -11.04 -17.95 -5.36
CA ALA A 183 -10.87 -17.71 -6.79
C ALA A 183 -9.83 -18.65 -7.43
N LYS A 184 -8.85 -19.12 -6.65
CA LYS A 184 -7.75 -20.00 -7.10
C LYS A 184 -8.01 -21.49 -6.88
N SER A 185 -9.19 -21.88 -6.42
CA SER A 185 -9.52 -23.29 -6.15
C SER A 185 -9.47 -24.14 -7.43
N SER A 186 -9.06 -25.39 -7.28
CA SER A 186 -9.10 -26.42 -8.32
C SER A 186 -9.88 -27.64 -7.79
N PRO A 187 -11.02 -28.02 -8.39
CA PRO A 187 -11.64 -27.39 -9.56
C PRO A 187 -12.15 -25.97 -9.30
N SER A 188 -12.25 -25.16 -10.35
CA SER A 188 -12.81 -23.81 -10.26
C SER A 188 -14.32 -23.85 -10.03
N LEU A 189 -14.85 -22.90 -9.26
CA LEU A 189 -16.30 -22.70 -9.08
C LEU A 189 -17.01 -22.67 -10.45
N GLN A 190 -18.05 -23.47 -10.59
CA GLN A 190 -18.94 -23.45 -11.75
C GLN A 190 -20.20 -22.66 -11.39
N VAL A 191 -20.54 -21.67 -12.21
CA VAL A 191 -21.83 -20.97 -12.17
C VAL A 191 -22.57 -21.39 -13.42
N ASN A 192 -23.77 -21.97 -13.29
CA ASN A 192 -24.53 -22.51 -14.43
C ASN A 192 -23.68 -23.43 -15.34
N HIS A 193 -22.89 -24.33 -14.75
CA HIS A 193 -21.99 -25.28 -15.44
C HIS A 193 -20.85 -24.66 -16.25
N ILE A 194 -20.56 -23.38 -16.02
CA ILE A 194 -19.45 -22.66 -16.68
C ILE A 194 -18.56 -22.06 -15.59
N ALA A 195 -17.24 -22.15 -15.77
CA ALA A 195 -16.28 -21.61 -14.81
C ALA A 195 -16.54 -20.12 -14.55
N PHE A 196 -16.48 -19.69 -13.28
CA PHE A 196 -16.87 -18.34 -12.87
C PHE A 196 -16.22 -17.20 -13.70
N TYR A 197 -14.96 -17.35 -14.09
CA TYR A 197 -14.21 -16.35 -14.87
C TYR A 197 -14.55 -16.31 -16.37
N LYS A 198 -15.45 -17.18 -16.85
CA LYS A 198 -15.98 -17.15 -18.22
C LYS A 198 -17.35 -16.47 -18.31
N HIS A 199 -17.91 -16.03 -17.19
CA HIS A 199 -19.12 -15.20 -17.14
C HIS A 199 -18.78 -13.72 -17.27
N GLU A 200 -19.81 -12.88 -17.29
CA GLU A 200 -19.64 -11.43 -17.13
C GLU A 200 -19.02 -11.10 -15.76
N MET A 201 -18.43 -9.90 -15.70
CA MET A 201 -17.89 -9.34 -14.47
C MET A 201 -18.93 -9.34 -13.33
N ALA A 202 -18.56 -9.90 -12.18
CA ALA A 202 -19.43 -10.02 -11.03
C ALA A 202 -18.63 -9.96 -9.71
N LEU A 203 -19.37 -9.78 -8.61
CA LEU A 203 -18.84 -9.85 -7.26
C LEU A 203 -19.07 -11.26 -6.72
N TYR A 204 -18.02 -11.87 -6.18
CA TYR A 204 -18.09 -13.21 -5.62
C TYR A 204 -17.76 -13.18 -4.13
N HIS A 205 -18.57 -13.86 -3.33
CA HIS A 205 -18.26 -14.13 -1.94
C HIS A 205 -17.56 -15.48 -1.81
N TRP A 206 -16.23 -15.41 -1.65
CA TRP A 206 -15.35 -16.55 -1.48
C TRP A 206 -15.21 -16.92 0.00
N GLN A 207 -14.54 -18.05 0.24
CA GLN A 207 -14.10 -18.47 1.57
C GLN A 207 -13.28 -17.38 2.30
N ASN A 208 -12.47 -16.63 1.56
CA ASN A 208 -11.57 -15.59 2.08
C ASN A 208 -12.13 -14.17 1.95
N GLY A 209 -13.44 -14.02 1.69
CA GLY A 209 -14.13 -12.73 1.62
C GLY A 209 -14.61 -12.36 0.20
N TRP A 210 -14.96 -11.09 0.01
CA TRP A 210 -15.47 -10.60 -1.26
C TRP A 210 -14.37 -10.27 -2.25
N SER A 211 -14.66 -10.45 -3.53
CA SER A 211 -13.83 -9.88 -4.60
C SER A 211 -14.68 -9.46 -5.81
N LEU A 212 -14.16 -8.49 -6.55
CA LEU A 212 -14.55 -8.22 -7.92
C LEU A 212 -13.68 -9.06 -8.86
N ILE A 213 -14.32 -9.85 -9.72
CA ILE A 213 -13.64 -10.61 -10.77
C ILE A 213 -13.77 -9.84 -12.08
N LEU A 214 -12.63 -9.55 -12.72
CA LEU A 214 -12.53 -8.99 -14.06
C LEU A 214 -12.10 -10.09 -15.04
N PRO A 215 -13.03 -10.71 -15.78
CA PRO A 215 -12.75 -11.66 -16.85
C PRO A 215 -11.91 -11.06 -17.98
N LYS A 216 -11.46 -11.90 -18.93
CA LYS A 216 -10.82 -11.42 -20.15
C LYS A 216 -11.67 -10.36 -20.88
N GLY A 217 -11.03 -9.29 -21.33
CA GLY A 217 -11.67 -8.18 -22.02
C GLY A 217 -12.47 -7.22 -21.12
N ALA A 218 -12.67 -7.54 -19.84
CA ALA A 218 -13.48 -6.73 -18.94
C ALA A 218 -12.79 -5.42 -18.57
N THR A 219 -13.59 -4.39 -18.29
CA THR A 219 -13.13 -3.11 -17.74
C THR A 219 -13.91 -2.83 -16.47
N CYS A 220 -13.20 -2.40 -15.41
CA CYS A 220 -13.78 -2.02 -14.14
C CYS A 220 -14.87 -0.96 -14.37
N PRO A 221 -16.08 -1.10 -13.78
CA PRO A 221 -17.19 -0.20 -14.05
C PRO A 221 -16.97 1.20 -13.46
N GLN A 222 -15.95 1.33 -12.60
CA GLN A 222 -15.54 2.59 -12.02
C GLN A 222 -14.47 3.30 -12.85
N LEU A 223 -14.01 2.73 -13.96
CA LEU A 223 -13.08 3.40 -14.87
C LEU A 223 -13.86 4.28 -15.84
N SER A 224 -13.61 5.59 -15.83
CA SER A 224 -14.14 6.51 -16.83
C SER A 224 -13.52 6.24 -18.19
N GLU A 225 -14.35 6.00 -19.21
CA GLU A 225 -13.89 5.83 -20.59
C GLU A 225 -13.36 7.13 -21.20
N GLU A 226 -13.86 8.28 -20.75
CA GLU A 226 -13.44 9.59 -21.26
C GLU A 226 -12.06 10.00 -20.72
N THR A 227 -11.84 9.77 -19.43
CA THR A 227 -10.65 10.28 -18.74
C THR A 227 -9.62 9.21 -18.41
N ASN A 228 -9.93 7.93 -18.61
CA ASN A 228 -9.11 6.78 -18.17
C ASN A 228 -8.72 6.88 -16.69
N ARG A 229 -9.65 7.35 -15.85
CA ARG A 229 -9.46 7.54 -14.41
C ARG A 229 -10.57 6.85 -13.64
N CYS A 230 -10.23 6.33 -12.47
CA CYS A 230 -11.23 5.74 -11.59
C CYS A 230 -12.12 6.85 -10.98
N MET A 231 -13.42 6.76 -11.21
CA MET A 231 -14.44 7.74 -10.81
C MET A 231 -14.62 7.82 -9.30
N ILE A 232 -14.33 6.73 -8.58
CA ILE A 232 -14.37 6.66 -7.12
C ILE A 232 -12.97 6.72 -6.52
N TYR A 233 -12.04 7.48 -7.11
CA TYR A 233 -10.61 7.42 -6.77
C TYR A 233 -10.28 7.49 -5.27
N ALA A 234 -10.95 8.40 -4.54
CA ALA A 234 -10.77 8.57 -3.10
C ALA A 234 -11.41 7.45 -2.25
N LYS A 235 -12.40 6.75 -2.82
CA LYS A 235 -13.15 5.66 -2.17
C LYS A 235 -12.75 4.28 -2.69
N ARG A 236 -11.80 4.19 -3.64
CA ARG A 236 -11.43 2.95 -4.32
C ARG A 236 -11.08 1.84 -3.31
N PRO A 237 -11.24 0.55 -3.66
CA PRO A 237 -10.90 -0.53 -2.74
C PRO A 237 -9.46 -0.44 -2.23
N LYS A 238 -9.19 -0.88 -1.00
CA LYS A 238 -7.87 -0.80 -0.36
C LYS A 238 -6.76 -1.40 -1.22
N VAL A 239 -7.01 -2.51 -1.91
CA VAL A 239 -6.03 -3.12 -2.83
C VAL A 239 -5.70 -2.20 -4.01
N CYS A 240 -6.69 -1.48 -4.54
CA CYS A 240 -6.52 -0.48 -5.60
C CYS A 240 -5.78 0.78 -5.09
N ARG A 241 -5.69 0.97 -3.77
CA ARG A 241 -4.93 2.05 -3.13
C ARG A 241 -3.46 1.71 -2.89
N LYS A 242 -3.05 0.47 -3.16
CA LYS A 242 -1.66 0.03 -3.06
C LYS A 242 -0.91 -0.07 -4.41
N PRO A 243 -0.72 0.99 -5.23
CA PRO A 243 -0.13 0.78 -6.54
C PRO A 243 1.32 1.28 -6.66
N GLN A 244 2.14 0.50 -7.34
CA GLN A 244 3.47 0.76 -7.93
C GLN A 244 4.64 1.17 -7.04
N ILE A 245 4.54 2.08 -6.07
CA ILE A 245 5.55 2.18 -4.99
C ILE A 245 4.93 1.83 -3.65
N PHE A 246 5.52 0.90 -2.90
CA PHE A 246 4.97 0.46 -1.63
C PHE A 246 6.06 0.14 -0.60
N PRO A 247 5.72 0.31 0.69
CA PRO A 247 6.67 0.04 1.74
C PRO A 247 6.88 -1.47 1.88
N TYR A 248 8.15 -1.84 1.93
CA TYR A 248 8.61 -3.17 2.24
C TYR A 248 9.56 -3.05 3.44
N VAL A 249 9.09 -2.37 4.49
CA VAL A 249 9.81 -2.30 5.77
C VAL A 249 9.65 -3.62 6.51
N LEU A 250 8.47 -4.22 6.41
CA LEU A 250 8.12 -5.52 6.95
C LEU A 250 7.61 -6.45 5.85
N GLU A 251 8.21 -7.62 5.75
CA GLU A 251 7.74 -8.74 4.93
C GLU A 251 6.98 -9.73 5.80
N LYS A 252 5.79 -10.16 5.38
CA LYS A 252 5.05 -11.22 6.07
C LYS A 252 5.71 -12.57 5.79
N THR A 253 5.98 -13.38 6.81
CA THR A 253 6.42 -14.77 6.65
C THR A 253 5.24 -15.73 6.82
N ASP A 254 5.45 -17.01 6.51
CA ASP A 254 4.46 -18.07 6.75
C ASP A 254 4.44 -18.53 8.22
N ASP A 255 5.35 -18.01 9.05
CA ASP A 255 5.51 -18.43 10.43
C ASP A 255 4.53 -17.74 11.39
N MET A 256 4.26 -18.44 12.49
CA MET A 256 3.47 -17.93 13.60
C MET A 256 4.27 -18.06 14.90
N ALA A 257 4.43 -16.97 15.63
CA ALA A 257 5.02 -16.98 16.97
C ALA A 257 3.94 -17.16 18.04
N LYS A 258 4.30 -17.79 19.16
CA LYS A 258 3.42 -17.91 20.33
C LYS A 258 3.77 -16.83 21.33
N ARG A 259 2.79 -16.01 21.69
CA ARG A 259 2.93 -14.94 22.67
C ARG A 259 2.78 -15.51 24.10
N ASN A 260 3.19 -14.75 25.12
CA ASN A 260 3.19 -15.22 26.52
C ASN A 260 1.81 -15.64 27.04
N ASP A 261 0.73 -15.08 26.49
CA ASP A 261 -0.66 -15.44 26.78
C ASP A 261 -1.18 -16.61 25.94
N GLY A 262 -0.31 -17.28 25.20
CA GLY A 262 -0.63 -18.46 24.39
C GLY A 262 -1.19 -18.17 23.01
N VAL A 263 -1.49 -16.90 22.69
CA VAL A 263 -2.04 -16.49 21.39
C VAL A 263 -0.97 -16.61 20.29
N ARG A 264 -1.35 -17.17 19.14
CA ARG A 264 -0.50 -17.19 17.95
C ARG A 264 -0.58 -15.85 17.22
N ILE A 265 0.56 -15.23 16.98
CA ILE A 265 0.69 -13.97 16.25
C ILE A 265 1.56 -14.17 15.02
N PRO A 266 1.30 -13.44 13.91
CA PRO A 266 2.09 -13.59 12.71
C PRO A 266 3.52 -13.08 12.90
N VAL A 267 4.46 -13.73 12.22
CA VAL A 267 5.86 -13.30 12.15
C VAL A 267 6.08 -12.46 10.91
N TYR A 268 6.84 -11.38 11.07
CA TYR A 268 7.27 -10.51 9.99
C TYR A 268 8.80 -10.35 10.02
N MET A 269 9.40 -10.26 8.85
CA MET A 269 10.83 -10.01 8.68
C MET A 269 11.07 -8.53 8.38
N ALA A 270 11.99 -7.90 9.11
CA ALA A 270 12.41 -6.53 8.83
C ALA A 270 13.31 -6.48 7.59
N ARG A 271 12.95 -5.62 6.65
CA ARG A 271 13.60 -5.45 5.34
C ARG A 271 14.10 -4.02 5.09
N ASN A 272 13.46 -3.00 5.68
CA ASN A 272 13.77 -1.58 5.48
C ASN A 272 13.92 -1.17 4.01
N LYS A 273 13.02 -1.66 3.16
CA LYS A 273 13.05 -1.47 1.71
C LYS A 273 11.80 -0.74 1.23
N MET A 274 11.88 -0.18 0.03
CA MET A 274 10.73 0.31 -0.72
C MET A 274 10.72 -0.37 -2.08
N LEU A 275 9.62 -1.03 -2.43
CA LEU A 275 9.50 -1.70 -3.72
C LEU A 275 8.80 -0.78 -4.70
N ALA A 276 9.34 -0.72 -5.92
CA ALA A 276 8.84 0.04 -7.04
C ALA A 276 8.59 -0.89 -8.24
N VAL A 277 7.37 -0.91 -8.77
CA VAL A 277 6.95 -1.77 -9.87
C VAL A 277 7.35 -1.13 -11.19
N TRP A 278 8.40 -1.68 -11.80
CA TRP A 278 9.03 -1.16 -13.02
C TRP A 278 8.10 -1.15 -14.25
N ASP A 279 7.03 -1.96 -14.23
CA ASP A 279 6.06 -1.99 -15.32
C ASP A 279 5.19 -0.73 -15.36
N CYS A 280 5.16 0.07 -14.28
CA CYS A 280 4.44 1.34 -14.26
C CYS A 280 5.17 2.45 -15.04
N PRO A 281 4.47 3.20 -15.92
CA PRO A 281 5.05 4.32 -16.65
C PRO A 281 5.72 5.39 -15.76
N TYR A 282 5.05 5.90 -14.73
CA TYR A 282 5.67 6.93 -13.89
C TYR A 282 6.86 6.38 -13.07
N VAL A 283 6.85 5.09 -12.71
CA VAL A 283 7.99 4.51 -11.97
C VAL A 283 9.25 4.51 -12.84
N ARG A 284 9.10 4.29 -14.15
CA ARG A 284 10.21 4.41 -15.11
C ARG A 284 10.59 5.86 -15.36
N GLU A 285 9.60 6.75 -15.51
CA GLU A 285 9.84 8.17 -15.78
C GLU A 285 10.45 8.90 -14.57
N LEU A 286 10.17 8.46 -13.33
CA LEU A 286 10.55 9.12 -12.07
C LEU A 286 11.46 8.24 -11.21
N GLN A 287 12.26 7.39 -11.83
CA GLN A 287 13.13 6.44 -11.12
C GLN A 287 14.03 7.15 -10.10
N ASP A 288 14.63 8.27 -10.51
CA ASP A 288 15.58 9.02 -9.69
C ASP A 288 14.90 9.71 -8.50
N GLU A 289 13.73 10.32 -8.70
CA GLU A 289 12.96 10.94 -7.63
C GLU A 289 12.44 9.91 -6.61
N ILE A 290 12.02 8.74 -7.10
CA ILE A 290 11.60 7.62 -6.25
C ILE A 290 12.79 7.07 -5.46
N GLY A 291 13.96 6.94 -6.09
CA GLY A 291 15.20 6.54 -5.44
C GLY A 291 15.60 7.52 -4.33
N ALA A 292 15.63 8.82 -4.63
CA ALA A 292 15.95 9.87 -3.67
C ALA A 292 14.96 9.89 -2.49
N TYR A 293 13.66 9.71 -2.74
CA TYR A 293 12.67 9.58 -1.68
C TYR A 293 12.96 8.41 -0.74
N ALA A 294 13.34 7.24 -1.29
CA ALA A 294 13.68 6.07 -0.50
C ALA A 294 14.90 6.32 0.38
N GLU A 295 15.96 6.88 -0.20
CA GLU A 295 17.20 7.22 0.50
C GLU A 295 16.97 8.21 1.64
N MET A 296 16.26 9.32 1.36
CA MET A 296 15.88 10.31 2.39
C MET A 296 14.98 9.71 3.48
N SER A 297 14.20 8.68 3.15
CA SER A 297 13.40 7.92 4.12
C SER A 297 14.24 6.91 4.94
N GLY A 298 15.49 6.66 4.54
CA GLY A 298 16.37 5.63 5.09
C GLY A 298 15.94 4.22 4.68
N LEU A 299 15.51 4.06 3.43
CA LEU A 299 15.08 2.80 2.82
C LEU A 299 15.92 2.50 1.57
N GLU A 300 16.09 1.22 1.28
CA GLU A 300 16.69 0.78 0.01
C GLU A 300 15.59 0.65 -1.09
N PRO A 301 15.73 1.34 -2.23
CA PRO A 301 14.77 1.21 -3.34
C PRO A 301 15.02 -0.08 -4.14
N ILE A 302 13.96 -0.83 -4.43
CA ILE A 302 13.98 -2.03 -5.26
C ILE A 302 13.04 -1.85 -6.44
N PHE A 303 13.58 -1.75 -7.65
CA PHE A 303 12.79 -1.70 -8.88
C PHE A 303 12.62 -3.10 -9.45
N LYS A 304 11.39 -3.61 -9.51
CA LYS A 304 11.08 -4.98 -9.95
C LYS A 304 9.96 -5.01 -10.98
N LYS A 305 10.11 -5.85 -12.00
CA LYS A 305 9.01 -6.18 -12.93
C LYS A 305 7.97 -7.04 -12.22
N SER A 306 6.69 -6.72 -12.40
CA SER A 306 5.55 -7.42 -11.81
C SER A 306 5.14 -8.65 -12.62
N LYS A 307 5.42 -8.68 -13.94
CA LYS A 307 4.84 -9.65 -14.89
C LYS A 307 5.82 -10.66 -15.52
N THR A 308 7.00 -10.89 -14.92
CA THR A 308 7.94 -11.97 -15.34
C THR A 308 8.28 -12.88 -14.20
#